data_AF-A0A286CE05-F1
#
_entry.id   AF-A0A286CE05-F1
#
_cell.length_a   1.000
_cell.length_b   1.000
_cell.length_c   1.000
_cell.angle_alpha   90.00
_cell.angle_beta   90.00
_cell.angle_gamma   90.00
#
_symmetry.space_group_name_H-M   'P 1'
#
loop_
_entity.id
_entity.type
_entity.pdbx_description
1 polymer ?
#
loop_
_entity_poly.entity_id
_entity_poly.type
_entity_poly.pdbx_seq_one_letter_code
_entity_poly.pdbx_strand_id
1 'polypeptide(L)'
;MANDGPVEHGYPHLETVRAAITALYKRLSYDTVRTFATSVLPVDVAFCDTDDLYLGAQRVAHEMVRHYRLPDARLVVSFRKMRHAANVELTAGPEYFVELNDRFRDHRRDIGAALAHEVMHVYLHRLDLSFPGVRDNEILTDTATTYLGAGWLLLDAYREDGASSQKLGYLTPEEFGYVLAKRSLLFGRTRRCGSPVRRRTRPT
;
A
#
# COMPACT_ATOMS: atom_id res chain seq x y z
N MET A 1 12.34 4.39 -2.03
CA MET A 1 12.19 4.60 -0.56
C MET A 1 13.39 5.21 0.16
N ALA A 2 13.18 6.30 0.90
CA ALA A 2 14.12 6.90 1.85
C ALA A 2 13.88 6.39 3.27
N ASN A 3 14.94 6.15 4.05
CA ASN A 3 14.86 5.33 5.27
C ASN A 3 15.39 5.93 6.56
N ASP A 4 15.92 7.15 6.56
CA ASP A 4 16.57 7.68 7.75
C ASP A 4 16.32 9.20 7.84
N GLY A 5 15.57 9.62 8.86
CA GLY A 5 15.30 11.02 9.15
C GLY A 5 14.13 11.20 10.12
N PRO A 6 14.06 12.32 10.86
CA PRO A 6 12.93 12.65 11.71
C PRO A 6 11.63 12.61 10.89
N VAL A 7 10.54 12.20 11.51
CA VAL A 7 9.24 12.21 10.84
C VAL A 7 8.85 13.63 10.53
N GLU A 8 8.57 13.86 9.25
CA GLU A 8 8.00 15.10 8.77
C GLU A 8 6.49 15.06 9.03
N HIS A 9 5.97 16.14 9.61
CA HIS A 9 4.55 16.29 9.95
C HIS A 9 3.87 17.35 9.07
N GLY A 10 2.55 17.25 9.00
CA GLY A 10 1.71 18.20 8.27
C GLY A 10 1.47 17.76 6.83
N TYR A 11 1.28 18.71 5.93
CA TYR A 11 0.80 18.45 4.56
C TYR A 11 1.73 19.00 3.45
N PRO A 12 3.05 18.77 3.51
CA PRO A 12 4.02 19.34 2.56
C PRO A 12 3.85 18.86 1.11
N HIS A 13 3.20 17.71 0.89
CA HIS A 13 2.99 17.04 -0.39
C HIS A 13 1.52 16.98 -0.82
N LEU A 14 0.62 17.66 -0.11
CA LEU A 14 -0.83 17.52 -0.33
C LEU A 14 -1.28 17.79 -1.77
N GLU A 15 -0.64 18.73 -2.45
CA GLU A 15 -0.93 18.99 -3.87
C GLU A 15 -0.55 17.80 -4.76
N THR A 16 0.61 17.18 -4.53
CA THR A 16 1.04 15.95 -5.24
C THR A 16 0.12 14.77 -4.90
N VAL A 17 -0.31 14.63 -3.64
CA VAL A 17 -1.29 13.61 -3.21
C VAL A 17 -2.63 13.78 -3.95
N ARG A 18 -3.15 15.00 -4.03
CA ARG A 18 -4.38 15.30 -4.77
C ARG A 18 -4.24 15.02 -6.27
N ALA A 19 -3.08 15.40 -6.84
CA ALA A 19 -2.76 15.08 -8.22
C ALA A 19 -2.71 13.57 -8.45
N ALA A 20 -2.10 12.81 -7.54
CA ALA A 20 -2.01 11.34 -7.61
C ALA A 20 -3.39 10.68 -7.58
N ILE A 21 -4.27 11.06 -6.65
CA ILE A 21 -5.66 10.56 -6.63
C ILE A 21 -6.38 10.89 -7.95
N THR A 22 -6.23 12.12 -8.44
CA THR A 22 -6.84 12.54 -9.71
C THR A 22 -6.31 11.72 -10.89
N ALA A 23 -5.01 11.50 -10.96
CA ALA A 23 -4.36 10.73 -12.01
C ALA A 23 -4.80 9.25 -11.96
N LEU A 24 -4.94 8.68 -10.76
CA LEU A 24 -5.51 7.34 -10.56
C LEU A 24 -6.91 7.24 -11.14
N TYR A 25 -7.82 8.19 -10.87
CA TYR A 25 -9.18 8.15 -11.44
C TYR A 25 -9.24 8.44 -12.95
N LYS A 26 -8.28 9.19 -13.49
CA LYS A 26 -8.17 9.38 -14.94
C LYS A 26 -7.72 8.10 -15.63
N ARG A 27 -6.81 7.34 -14.98
CA ARG A 27 -6.25 6.13 -15.56
C ARG A 27 -7.08 4.89 -15.29
N LEU A 28 -7.60 4.77 -14.08
CA LEU A 28 -8.51 3.73 -13.61
C LEU A 28 -9.91 4.32 -13.58
N SER A 29 -10.83 3.72 -14.33
CA SER A 29 -12.23 4.13 -14.27
C SER A 29 -12.76 4.09 -12.83
N TYR A 30 -13.79 4.89 -12.53
CA TYR A 30 -14.45 4.88 -11.22
C TYR A 30 -14.87 3.46 -10.79
N ASP A 31 -15.38 2.65 -11.73
CA ASP A 31 -15.78 1.26 -11.47
C ASP A 31 -14.58 0.38 -11.14
N THR A 32 -13.46 0.54 -11.84
CA THR A 32 -12.20 -0.17 -11.53
C THR A 32 -11.72 0.16 -10.12
N VAL A 33 -11.70 1.44 -9.74
CA VAL A 33 -11.32 1.85 -8.37
C VAL A 33 -12.26 1.23 -7.33
N ARG A 34 -13.56 1.16 -7.62
CA ARG A 34 -14.54 0.55 -6.72
C ARG A 34 -14.35 -0.93 -6.48
N THR A 35 -13.68 -1.65 -7.37
CA THR A 35 -13.33 -3.05 -7.14
C THR A 35 -12.35 -3.24 -5.97
N PHE A 36 -11.67 -2.18 -5.52
CA PHE A 36 -10.76 -2.17 -4.37
C PHE A 36 -11.46 -1.78 -3.06
N ALA A 37 -12.76 -2.08 -2.91
CA ALA A 37 -13.51 -1.75 -1.69
C ALA A 37 -12.97 -2.45 -0.44
N THR A 38 -12.51 -3.69 -0.60
CA THR A 38 -11.86 -4.45 0.46
C THR A 38 -10.38 -4.07 0.50
N SER A 39 -9.90 -3.67 1.67
CA SER A 39 -8.46 -3.52 1.93
C SER A 39 -7.81 -4.90 2.09
N VAL A 40 -6.50 -5.00 1.86
CA VAL A 40 -5.72 -6.20 2.19
C VAL A 40 -6.02 -6.62 3.62
N LEU A 41 -6.36 -7.89 3.83
CA LEU A 41 -6.70 -8.38 5.16
C LEU A 41 -5.42 -8.70 5.95
N PRO A 42 -5.35 -8.34 7.26
CA PRO A 42 -4.18 -8.65 8.08
C PRO A 42 -3.80 -10.14 8.12
N VAL A 43 -4.79 -11.04 8.03
CA VAL A 43 -4.56 -12.49 8.04
C VAL A 43 -3.79 -12.98 6.81
N ASP A 44 -3.99 -12.36 5.65
CA ASP A 44 -3.38 -12.81 4.40
C ASP A 44 -1.91 -12.37 4.29
N VAL A 45 -1.52 -11.36 5.07
CA VAL A 45 -0.16 -10.79 5.11
C VAL A 45 0.51 -10.90 6.48
N ALA A 46 -0.09 -11.63 7.41
CA ALA A 46 0.52 -11.92 8.70
C ALA A 46 1.84 -12.65 8.47
N PHE A 47 2.91 -12.15 9.10
CA PHE A 47 4.24 -12.70 8.97
C PHE A 47 4.96 -12.63 10.32
N CYS A 48 5.16 -13.79 10.92
CA CYS A 48 5.76 -13.91 12.25
C CYS A 48 7.21 -14.38 12.20
N ASP A 49 7.92 -14.23 13.31
CA ASP A 49 9.34 -14.58 13.39
C ASP A 49 9.59 -16.10 13.31
N THR A 50 8.55 -16.91 13.51
CA THR A 50 8.62 -18.38 13.35
C THR A 50 8.36 -18.87 11.93
N ASP A 51 7.85 -18.02 11.04
CA ASP A 51 7.67 -18.38 9.63
C ASP A 51 9.02 -18.53 8.93
N ASP A 52 9.08 -19.33 7.86
CA ASP A 52 10.24 -19.29 6.96
C ASP A 52 10.31 -17.92 6.27
N LEU A 53 11.50 -17.31 6.26
CA LEU A 53 11.68 -15.94 5.76
C LEU A 53 11.32 -15.82 4.28
N TYR A 54 11.81 -16.72 3.44
CA TYR A 54 11.65 -16.62 2.00
C TYR A 54 10.23 -17.02 1.58
N LEU A 55 9.70 -18.10 2.15
CA LEU A 55 8.33 -18.54 1.88
C LEU A 55 7.30 -17.52 2.39
N GLY A 56 7.53 -16.92 3.55
CA GLY A 56 6.67 -15.88 4.11
C GLY A 56 6.67 -14.61 3.25
N ALA A 57 7.85 -14.11 2.86
CA ALA A 57 7.95 -12.93 1.99
C ALA A 57 7.30 -13.19 0.61
N GLN A 58 7.49 -14.37 0.04
CA GLN A 58 6.87 -14.75 -1.23
C GLN A 58 5.35 -14.88 -1.13
N ARG A 59 4.83 -15.41 -0.03
CA ARG A 59 3.38 -15.46 0.24
C ARG A 59 2.77 -14.05 0.26
N VAL A 60 3.41 -13.13 0.99
CA VAL A 60 2.96 -11.73 1.07
C VAL A 60 3.02 -11.05 -0.30
N ALA A 61 4.09 -11.28 -1.07
CA ALA A 61 4.22 -10.76 -2.43
C ALA A 61 3.11 -11.27 -3.36
N HIS A 62 2.79 -12.56 -3.28
CA HIS A 62 1.70 -13.17 -4.04
C HIS A 62 0.34 -12.56 -3.68
N GLU A 63 0.08 -12.33 -2.39
CA GLU A 63 -1.16 -11.67 -1.97
C GLU A 63 -1.24 -10.23 -2.50
N MET A 64 -0.13 -9.48 -2.55
CA MET A 64 -0.12 -8.14 -3.17
C MET A 64 -0.43 -8.20 -4.68
N VAL A 65 0.17 -9.14 -5.41
CA VAL A 65 -0.12 -9.38 -6.84
C VAL A 65 -1.60 -9.67 -7.06
N ARG A 66 -2.18 -10.54 -6.21
CA ARG A 66 -3.60 -10.90 -6.24
C ARG A 66 -4.49 -9.70 -5.91
N HIS A 67 -4.18 -8.95 -4.85
CA HIS A 67 -4.93 -7.76 -4.44
C HIS A 67 -5.01 -6.74 -5.58
N TYR A 68 -3.88 -6.50 -6.27
CA TYR A 68 -3.81 -5.60 -7.42
C TYR A 68 -4.27 -6.21 -8.76
N ARG A 69 -4.69 -7.47 -8.77
CA ARG A 69 -5.17 -8.21 -9.96
C ARG A 69 -4.17 -8.18 -11.10
N LEU A 70 -2.89 -8.21 -10.76
CA LEU A 70 -1.82 -8.28 -11.75
C LEU A 70 -1.87 -9.65 -12.47
N PRO A 71 -1.82 -9.68 -13.81
CA PRO A 71 -1.89 -10.93 -14.56
C PRO A 71 -0.68 -11.80 -14.21
N ASP A 72 -0.95 -13.01 -13.71
CA ASP A 72 -0.07 -14.01 -13.09
C ASP A 72 1.44 -13.68 -13.18
N ALA A 73 1.80 -12.62 -12.48
CA ALA A 73 3.12 -12.03 -12.55
C ALA A 73 3.98 -12.77 -11.54
N ARG A 74 5.02 -13.47 -12.00
CA ARG A 74 5.91 -14.18 -11.10
C ARG A 74 6.77 -13.15 -10.37
N LEU A 75 6.36 -12.76 -9.17
CA LEU A 75 7.20 -11.97 -8.30
C LEU A 75 8.25 -12.88 -7.65
N VAL A 76 9.51 -12.49 -7.74
CA VAL A 76 10.62 -13.18 -7.08
C VAL A 76 11.22 -12.24 -6.06
N VAL A 77 11.08 -12.59 -4.78
CA VAL A 77 11.63 -11.82 -3.67
C VAL A 77 13.01 -12.36 -3.28
N SER A 78 13.99 -11.47 -3.23
CA SER A 78 15.34 -11.75 -2.74
C SER A 78 15.74 -10.77 -1.65
N PHE A 79 16.83 -11.05 -0.93
CA PHE A 79 17.34 -10.20 0.14
C PHE A 79 18.81 -9.90 -0.10
N ARG A 80 19.20 -8.63 0.08
CA ARG A 80 20.56 -8.15 -0.19
C ARG A 80 20.87 -6.93 0.67
N LYS A 81 22.14 -6.77 1.04
CA LYS A 81 22.64 -5.53 1.65
C LYS A 81 22.61 -4.38 0.64
N MET A 82 21.85 -3.33 0.96
CA MET A 82 21.69 -2.15 0.12
C MET A 82 21.38 -0.90 0.96
N ARG A 83 21.37 0.27 0.32
CA ARG A 83 21.03 1.54 0.96
C ARG A 83 19.51 1.73 1.12
N HIS A 84 18.75 1.34 0.09
CA HIS A 84 17.29 1.49 0.07
C HIS A 84 16.60 0.36 0.85
N ALA A 85 15.33 0.55 1.19
CA ALA A 85 14.54 -0.50 1.84
C ALA A 85 14.31 -1.67 0.89
N ALA A 86 13.93 -1.35 -0.34
CA ALA A 86 13.67 -2.30 -1.39
C ALA A 86 13.90 -1.65 -2.75
N ASN A 87 13.92 -2.49 -3.78
CA ASN A 87 13.98 -2.10 -5.18
C ASN A 87 13.22 -3.14 -6.00
N VAL A 88 12.47 -2.69 -7.01
CA VAL A 88 11.86 -3.56 -8.01
C VAL A 88 12.44 -3.30 -9.40
N GLU A 89 12.76 -4.37 -10.10
CA GLU A 89 13.13 -4.30 -11.51
C GLU A 89 11.86 -4.26 -12.38
N LEU A 90 11.63 -3.11 -13.02
CA LEU A 90 10.51 -2.89 -13.94
C LEU A 90 10.93 -3.21 -15.37
N THR A 91 10.98 -4.49 -15.71
CA THR A 91 11.19 -4.94 -17.10
C THR A 91 9.89 -5.44 -17.73
N ALA A 92 9.82 -5.35 -19.05
CA ALA A 92 8.74 -5.96 -19.81
C ALA A 92 8.96 -7.48 -19.82
N GLY A 93 8.27 -8.21 -18.92
CA GLY A 93 8.39 -9.65 -18.81
C GLY A 93 7.30 -10.27 -17.92
N PRO A 94 7.22 -11.61 -17.86
CA PRO A 94 6.31 -12.31 -16.97
C PRO A 94 6.77 -12.29 -15.51
N GLU A 95 8.02 -11.90 -15.24
CA GLU A 95 8.65 -11.95 -13.92
C GLU A 95 9.05 -10.56 -13.44
N TYR A 96 8.87 -10.31 -12.14
CA TYR A 96 9.35 -9.10 -11.46
C TYR A 96 10.26 -9.52 -10.33
N PHE A 97 11.42 -8.88 -10.26
CA PHE A 97 12.39 -9.12 -9.20
C PHE A 97 12.28 -8.01 -8.17
N VAL A 98 11.94 -8.37 -6.94
CA VAL A 98 11.95 -7.45 -5.80
C VAL A 98 13.11 -7.82 -4.89
N GLU A 99 14.06 -6.91 -4.77
CA GLU A 99 15.15 -7.03 -3.80
C GLU A 99 14.76 -6.28 -2.53
N LEU A 100 14.72 -6.98 -1.40
CA LEU A 100 14.53 -6.41 -0.07
C LEU A 100 15.88 -6.23 0.63
N ASN A 101 15.98 -5.22 1.49
CA ASN A 101 17.16 -5.00 2.30
C ASN A 101 17.34 -6.13 3.33
N ASP A 102 18.58 -6.60 3.52
CA ASP A 102 18.93 -7.63 4.51
C ASP A 102 18.47 -7.29 5.94
N ARG A 103 18.32 -6.00 6.30
CA ARG A 103 17.80 -5.61 7.63
C ARG A 103 16.40 -6.17 7.93
N PHE A 104 15.61 -6.47 6.89
CA PHE A 104 14.27 -7.03 7.05
C PHE A 104 14.28 -8.49 7.49
N ARG A 105 15.44 -9.17 7.45
CA ARG A 105 15.62 -10.49 8.08
C ARG A 105 15.30 -10.45 9.57
N ASP A 106 15.65 -9.33 10.21
CA ASP A 106 15.45 -9.06 11.63
C ASP A 106 14.19 -8.21 11.92
N HIS A 107 13.59 -7.61 10.88
CA HIS A 107 12.41 -6.72 10.97
C HIS A 107 11.29 -7.19 10.05
N ARG A 108 10.85 -8.45 10.22
CA ARG A 108 9.94 -9.11 9.28
C ARG A 108 8.56 -8.45 9.17
N ARG A 109 8.13 -7.74 10.21
CA ARG A 109 6.86 -7.00 10.24
C ARG A 109 6.79 -5.93 9.15
N ASP A 110 7.94 -5.40 8.73
CA ASP A 110 8.01 -4.32 7.74
C ASP A 110 8.11 -4.83 6.29
N ILE A 111 8.29 -6.14 6.10
CA ILE A 111 8.33 -6.76 4.77
C ILE A 111 7.03 -6.50 4.01
N GLY A 112 5.88 -6.58 4.69
CA GLY A 112 4.58 -6.31 4.07
C GLY A 112 4.48 -4.89 3.53
N ALA A 113 4.99 -3.90 4.26
CA ALA A 113 5.02 -2.52 3.82
C ALA A 113 5.93 -2.30 2.62
N ALA A 114 7.15 -2.88 2.65
CA ALA A 114 8.08 -2.83 1.52
C ALA A 114 7.46 -3.46 0.26
N LEU A 115 6.91 -4.67 0.38
CA LEU A 115 6.28 -5.37 -0.74
C LEU A 115 5.05 -4.63 -1.27
N ALA A 116 4.20 -4.07 -0.39
CA ALA A 116 3.01 -3.32 -0.82
C ALA A 116 3.38 -2.13 -1.73
N HIS A 117 4.47 -1.42 -1.41
CA HIS A 117 4.98 -0.32 -2.21
C HIS A 117 5.66 -0.79 -3.50
N GLU A 118 6.56 -1.77 -3.43
CA GLU A 118 7.27 -2.25 -4.62
C GLU A 118 6.31 -2.89 -5.65
N VAL A 119 5.31 -3.64 -5.20
CA VAL A 119 4.28 -4.18 -6.09
C VAL A 119 3.39 -3.06 -6.64
N MET A 120 3.19 -1.95 -5.90
CA MET A 120 2.50 -0.78 -6.46
C MET A 120 3.30 -0.10 -7.57
N HIS A 121 4.63 -0.04 -7.49
CA HIS A 121 5.47 0.40 -8.62
C HIS A 121 5.23 -0.47 -9.86
N VAL A 122 5.14 -1.80 -9.71
CA VAL A 122 4.79 -2.72 -10.81
C VAL A 122 3.40 -2.41 -11.39
N TYR A 123 2.42 -2.20 -10.52
CA TYR A 123 1.05 -1.87 -10.93
C TYR A 123 0.98 -0.55 -11.70
N LEU A 124 1.60 0.50 -11.20
CA LEU A 124 1.68 1.81 -11.86
C LEU A 124 2.44 1.77 -13.18
N HIS A 125 3.55 1.02 -13.24
CA HIS A 125 4.30 0.80 -14.47
C HIS A 125 3.45 0.12 -15.55
N ARG A 126 2.68 -0.92 -15.19
CA ARG A 126 1.76 -1.58 -16.14
C ARG A 126 0.61 -0.71 -16.57
N LEU A 127 0.20 0.22 -15.71
CA LEU A 127 -0.74 1.25 -16.08
C LEU A 127 -0.09 2.37 -16.90
N ASP A 128 1.21 2.39 -17.15
CA ASP A 128 1.89 3.53 -17.78
C ASP A 128 1.52 4.86 -17.07
N LEU A 129 1.51 4.82 -15.74
CA LEU A 129 1.15 5.94 -14.89
C LEU A 129 2.35 6.34 -14.02
N SER A 130 2.92 7.50 -14.32
CA SER A 130 4.04 8.09 -13.58
C SER A 130 3.97 9.61 -13.60
N PHE A 131 4.59 10.24 -12.61
CA PHE A 131 4.88 11.67 -12.55
C PHE A 131 6.31 11.99 -13.00
N PRO A 132 6.59 13.24 -13.37
CA PRO A 132 7.95 13.69 -13.63
C PRO A 132 8.78 13.68 -12.32
N GLY A 133 9.90 12.97 -12.33
CA GLY A 133 10.85 12.95 -11.22
C GLY A 133 10.59 11.86 -10.17
N VAL A 134 11.67 11.50 -9.46
CA VAL A 134 11.67 10.36 -8.55
C VAL A 134 10.78 10.61 -7.32
N ARG A 135 10.90 11.79 -6.68
CA ARG A 135 10.15 12.11 -5.45
C ARG A 135 8.63 12.08 -5.66
N ASP A 136 8.15 12.71 -6.73
CA ASP A 136 6.72 12.78 -7.01
C ASP A 136 6.15 11.40 -7.41
N ASN A 137 6.97 10.54 -8.04
CA ASN A 137 6.61 9.14 -8.28
C ASN A 137 6.48 8.34 -6.99
N GLU A 138 7.38 8.51 -6.02
CA GLU A 138 7.25 7.79 -4.75
C GLU A 138 6.01 8.24 -3.96
N ILE A 139 5.66 9.53 -4.01
CA ILE A 139 4.40 10.06 -3.43
C ILE A 139 3.19 9.47 -4.15
N LEU A 140 3.23 9.36 -5.47
CA LEU A 140 2.20 8.67 -6.25
C LEU A 140 2.06 7.20 -5.82
N THR A 141 3.17 6.48 -5.68
CA THR A 141 3.20 5.07 -5.25
C THR A 141 2.60 4.89 -3.86
N ASP A 142 2.97 5.69 -2.87
CA ASP A 142 2.40 5.58 -1.52
C ASP A 142 0.92 5.99 -1.47
N THR A 143 0.56 7.03 -2.23
CA THR A 143 -0.83 7.48 -2.36
C THR A 143 -1.68 6.38 -2.99
N ALA A 144 -1.22 5.75 -4.08
CA ALA A 144 -1.92 4.67 -4.75
C ALA A 144 -2.03 3.42 -3.87
N THR A 145 -0.94 3.01 -3.22
CA THR A 145 -0.91 1.88 -2.27
C THR A 145 -1.97 2.08 -1.19
N THR A 146 -2.04 3.30 -0.64
CA THR A 146 -3.00 3.64 0.40
C THR A 146 -4.42 3.70 -0.12
N TYR A 147 -4.64 4.41 -1.23
CA TYR A 147 -5.97 4.62 -1.77
C TYR A 147 -6.61 3.33 -2.30
N LEU A 148 -5.80 2.38 -2.78
CA LEU A 148 -6.24 1.07 -3.30
C LEU A 148 -6.26 -0.04 -2.24
N GLY A 149 -6.02 0.29 -0.96
CA GLY A 149 -6.38 -0.59 0.16
C GLY A 149 -5.25 -1.37 0.82
N ALA A 150 -4.00 -1.06 0.52
CA ALA A 150 -2.83 -1.64 1.20
C ALA A 150 -2.10 -0.67 2.14
N GLY A 151 -2.54 0.59 2.25
CA GLY A 151 -1.82 1.62 3.02
C GLY A 151 -1.73 1.42 4.52
N TRP A 152 -2.54 0.53 5.11
CA TRP A 152 -2.38 0.20 6.52
C TRP A 152 -1.03 -0.49 6.79
N LEU A 153 -0.47 -1.21 5.81
CA LEU A 153 0.87 -1.81 5.92
C LEU A 153 1.95 -0.73 5.99
N LEU A 154 1.85 0.30 5.13
CA LEU A 154 2.77 1.44 5.15
C LEU A 154 2.69 2.20 6.49
N LEU A 155 1.46 2.38 7.01
CA LEU A 155 1.25 3.04 8.29
C LEU A 155 1.74 2.21 9.49
N ASP A 156 1.65 0.88 9.44
CA ASP A 156 2.15 0.00 10.51
C ASP A 156 3.69 -0.03 10.58
N ALA A 157 4.35 0.23 9.44
CA ALA A 157 5.80 0.41 9.36
C ALA A 157 6.27 1.82 9.80
N TYR A 158 5.34 2.71 10.14
CA TYR A 158 5.63 4.02 10.69
C TYR A 158 5.82 3.90 12.21
N ARG A 159 7.04 4.15 12.69
CA ARG A 159 7.36 4.11 14.11
C ARG A 159 8.19 5.33 14.49
N GLU A 160 7.71 6.05 15.48
CA GLU A 160 8.46 7.06 16.22
C GLU A 160 8.62 6.57 17.65
N ASP A 161 9.84 6.20 18.03
CA ASP A 161 10.21 6.14 19.43
C ASP A 161 11.22 7.25 19.73
N GLY A 162 11.32 7.67 21.00
CA GLY A 162 12.15 8.82 21.40
C GLY A 162 13.65 8.68 21.09
N ALA A 163 14.11 7.53 20.58
CA ALA A 163 15.49 7.26 20.21
C ALA A 163 15.68 6.99 18.70
N SER A 164 14.62 6.69 17.94
CA SER A 164 14.67 6.36 16.52
C SER A 164 13.31 6.58 15.82
N SER A 165 13.38 7.05 14.57
CA SER A 165 12.20 7.11 13.69
C SER A 165 12.45 6.24 12.46
N GLN A 166 11.52 5.32 12.21
CA GLN A 166 11.51 4.47 11.03
C GLN A 166 10.23 4.76 10.22
N LYS A 167 10.41 5.04 8.93
CA LYS A 167 9.29 5.17 7.99
C LYS A 167 9.60 4.45 6.69
N LEU A 168 8.57 3.82 6.12
CA LEU A 168 8.59 3.32 4.75
C LEU A 168 7.59 4.16 3.95
N GLY A 169 8.12 5.04 3.11
CA GLY A 169 7.33 5.94 2.27
C GLY A 169 7.71 7.41 2.40
N TYR A 170 7.06 8.24 1.60
CA TYR A 170 7.26 9.68 1.42
C TYR A 170 6.08 10.51 1.95
N LEU A 171 4.92 9.91 2.19
CA LEU A 171 3.80 10.59 2.84
C LEU A 171 4.08 10.80 4.33
N THR A 172 3.65 11.94 4.85
CA THR A 172 3.57 12.17 6.30
C THR A 172 2.41 11.36 6.92
N PRO A 173 2.38 11.14 8.25
CA PRO A 173 1.24 10.53 8.91
C PRO A 173 -0.09 11.24 8.62
N GLU A 174 -0.09 12.57 8.57
CA GLU A 174 -1.29 13.36 8.27
C GLU A 174 -1.74 13.19 6.81
N GLU A 175 -0.81 13.04 5.87
CA GLU A 175 -1.10 12.76 4.46
C GLU A 175 -1.67 11.36 4.26
N PHE A 176 -1.15 10.34 4.96
CA PHE A 176 -1.78 9.02 5.02
C PHE A 176 -3.23 9.14 5.52
N GLY A 177 -3.44 9.89 6.61
CA GLY A 177 -4.78 10.18 7.15
C GLY A 177 -5.71 10.82 6.11
N TYR A 178 -5.21 11.79 5.33
CA TYR A 178 -5.97 12.41 4.24
C TYR A 178 -6.39 11.39 3.18
N VAL A 179 -5.47 10.54 2.70
CA VAL A 179 -5.75 9.54 1.67
C VAL A 179 -6.76 8.51 2.19
N LEU A 180 -6.61 8.04 3.42
CA LEU A 180 -7.54 7.12 4.08
C LEU A 180 -8.93 7.75 4.27
N ALA A 181 -9.02 9.03 4.62
CA ALA A 181 -10.29 9.75 4.70
C ALA A 181 -10.97 9.84 3.33
N LYS A 182 -10.21 10.15 2.27
CA LYS A 182 -10.74 10.16 0.89
C LYS A 182 -11.23 8.79 0.44
N ARG A 183 -10.50 7.72 0.76
CA ARG A 183 -10.92 6.33 0.51
C ARG A 183 -12.20 5.99 1.29
N SER A 184 -12.27 6.41 2.56
CA SER A 184 -13.45 6.20 3.41
C SER A 184 -14.68 6.95 2.91
N LEU A 185 -14.55 8.12 2.30
CA LEU A 185 -15.67 8.81 1.67
C LEU A 185 -16.25 8.05 0.47
N LEU A 186 -15.40 7.35 -0.28
CA LEU A 186 -15.82 6.51 -1.41
C LEU A 186 -16.57 5.26 -0.94
N PHE A 187 -16.06 4.56 0.07
CA PHE A 187 -16.58 3.25 0.49
C PHE A 187 -17.50 3.28 1.72
N GLY A 188 -17.39 4.31 2.56
CA GLY A 188 -18.08 4.45 3.85
C GLY A 188 -19.52 4.98 3.77
N ARG A 189 -19.98 5.47 2.61
CA ARG A 189 -21.39 5.89 2.43
C ARG A 189 -22.38 4.71 2.29
N THR A 190 -21.92 3.46 2.32
CA THR A 190 -22.75 2.24 2.22
C THR A 190 -23.16 1.60 3.55
N ARG A 191 -23.26 2.39 4.63
CA ARG A 191 -24.12 2.04 5.77
C ARG A 191 -25.27 3.05 5.88
N ARG A 192 -26.27 2.93 5.00
CA ARG A 192 -27.62 3.32 5.43
C ARG A 192 -27.99 2.34 6.53
N CYS A 193 -28.04 2.85 7.75
CA CYS A 193 -28.66 2.16 8.87
C CYS A 193 -30.10 1.82 8.43
N GLY A 194 -30.33 0.58 8.02
CA GLY A 194 -31.68 0.07 7.83
C GLY A 194 -32.30 -0.03 9.22
N SER A 195 -33.07 0.99 9.61
CA SER A 195 -33.95 0.88 10.76
C SER A 195 -34.82 -0.36 10.58
N PRO A 196 -34.81 -1.35 11.50
CA PRO A 196 -35.81 -2.38 11.49
C PRO A 196 -37.10 -1.73 11.97
N VAL A 197 -37.93 -1.23 11.03
CA VAL A 197 -39.33 -0.96 11.32
C VAL A 197 -39.99 -2.32 11.54
N ARG A 198 -39.95 -2.80 12.79
CA ARG A 198 -40.84 -3.87 13.27
C ARG A 198 -42.27 -3.35 13.13
N ARG A 199 -42.97 -3.75 12.07
CA ARG A 199 -44.44 -3.69 12.04
C ARG A 199 -44.94 -4.62 13.14
N ARG A 200 -45.41 -4.04 14.25
CA ARG A 200 -46.27 -4.75 15.20
C ARG A 200 -47.60 -5.02 14.53
N THR A 201 -47.88 -6.27 14.23
CA THR A 201 -49.24 -6.76 13.98
C THR A 201 -50.02 -6.64 15.31
N ARG A 202 -51.15 -5.93 15.29
CA ARG A 202 -52.14 -5.98 16.38
C ARG A 202 -52.88 -7.32 16.31
N PRO A 203 -53.11 -8.02 17.42
CA PRO A 203 -54.13 -9.05 17.45
C PRO A 203 -55.51 -8.40 17.62
N THR A 204 -56.48 -9.01 16.93
CA THR A 204 -57.94 -8.82 17.07
C THR A 204 -58.45 -9.35 18.39
#